data_AF-A0A2E8G1T3-F1
#
_entry.id   AF-A0A2E8G1T3-F1
#
_cell.length_a   1.000
_cell.length_b   1.000
_cell.length_c   1.000
_cell.angle_alpha   90.00
_cell.angle_beta   90.00
_cell.angle_gamma   90.00
#
_symmetry.space_group_name_H-M   'P 1'
#
loop_
_entity.id
_entity.type
_entity.pdbx_description
1 polymer ?
#
loop_
_entity_poly.entity_id
_entity_poly.type
_entity_poly.pdbx_seq_one_letter_code
_entity_poly.pdbx_strand_id
1 'polypeptide(L)' 'MNDPPKQRIDDLKEASPFRTHRIHAINSDWYFLTREGQNIGPFPNKKAAEDSLAELLKTVKMDE' A
#
# COMPACT_ATOMS: atom_id res chain seq x y z
N MET A 1 -21.14 -8.72 21.57
CA MET A 1 -21.09 -8.75 20.09
C MET A 1 -19.63 -8.76 19.71
N ASN A 2 -19.03 -9.95 19.62
CA ASN A 2 -17.64 -10.19 19.24
C ASN A 2 -17.64 -11.49 18.45
N ASP A 3 -18.48 -11.54 17.41
CA ASP A 3 -18.48 -12.66 16.48
C ASP A 3 -17.33 -12.39 15.50
N PRO A 4 -16.35 -13.30 15.38
CA PRO A 4 -15.31 -13.16 14.38
C PRO A 4 -15.97 -13.13 12.99
N PRO A 5 -15.41 -12.39 12.02
CA PRO A 5 -15.95 -12.34 10.67
C PRO A 5 -16.11 -13.76 10.13
N LYS A 6 -17.35 -14.17 9.86
CA LYS A 6 -17.67 -15.51 9.37
C LYS A 6 -17.25 -15.61 7.91
N GLN A 7 -16.00 -16.00 7.68
CA GLN A 7 -15.44 -16.26 6.36
C GLN A 7 -16.20 -17.45 5.71
N ARG A 8 -16.61 -17.33 4.46
CA ARG A 8 -17.38 -18.36 3.75
C ARG A 8 -16.43 -19.52 3.39
N ILE A 9 -16.98 -20.73 3.34
CA ILE A 9 -16.22 -21.98 3.09
C ILE A 9 -15.51 -21.96 1.72
N ASP A 10 -16.03 -21.19 0.76
CA ASP A 10 -15.45 -20.99 -0.58
C ASP A 10 -14.44 -19.83 -0.68
N ASP A 11 -14.28 -19.01 0.36
CA ASP A 11 -13.25 -17.99 0.35
C ASP A 11 -11.90 -18.69 0.47
N LEU A 12 -11.11 -18.66 -0.62
CA LEU A 12 -9.74 -19.17 -0.62
C LEU A 12 -9.04 -18.60 0.61
N LYS A 13 -8.55 -19.48 1.51
CA LYS A 13 -7.90 -19.09 2.77
C LYS A 13 -6.70 -18.15 2.57
N GLU A 14 -6.20 -18.06 1.34
CA GLU A 14 -5.13 -17.18 0.88
C GLU A 14 -5.60 -16.06 -0.07
N ALA A 15 -6.84 -15.57 0.04
CA ALA A 15 -7.21 -14.33 -0.62
C ALA A 15 -6.36 -13.19 -0.01
N SER A 16 -5.16 -13.00 -0.57
CA SER A 16 -4.25 -11.93 -0.20
C SER A 16 -5.07 -10.65 -0.29
N PRO A 17 -5.21 -9.88 0.80
CA PRO A 17 -6.05 -8.70 0.80
C PRO A 17 -5.64 -7.85 -0.40
N PHE A 18 -6.63 -7.52 -1.24
CA PHE A 18 -6.42 -6.79 -2.48
C PHE A 18 -5.41 -5.69 -2.23
N ARG A 19 -4.22 -5.80 -2.84
CA ARG A 19 -3.20 -4.77 -2.72
C ARG A 19 -3.71 -3.58 -3.51
N THR A 20 -4.49 -2.72 -2.85
CA THR A 20 -4.87 -1.43 -3.40
C THR A 20 -3.60 -0.77 -3.92
N HIS A 21 -3.67 -0.21 -5.14
CA HIS A 21 -2.57 0.50 -5.74
C HIS A 21 -2.12 1.59 -4.76
N ARG A 22 -0.87 1.49 -4.29
CA ARG A 22 -0.33 2.34 -3.22
C ARG A 22 0.05 3.72 -3.71
N ILE A 23 -0.19 4.05 -4.98
CA ILE A 23 0.14 5.32 -5.62
C ILE A 23 -1.17 6.02 -5.98
N HIS A 24 -1.36 7.25 -5.51
CA HIS A 24 -2.58 8.04 -5.75
C HIS A 24 -2.26 9.52 -5.90
N ALA A 25 -3.18 10.27 -6.50
CA ALA A 25 -3.04 11.72 -6.68
C ALA A 25 -4.09 12.48 -5.86
N ILE A 26 -3.68 13.56 -5.20
CA ILE A 26 -4.53 14.49 -4.46
C ILE A 26 -4.18 15.89 -4.95
N ASN A 27 -5.16 16.65 -5.45
CA ASN A 27 -4.96 18.02 -5.94
C ASN A 27 -3.83 18.16 -6.98
N SER A 28 -3.72 17.21 -7.90
CA SER A 28 -2.64 17.11 -8.92
C SER A 28 -1.25 16.76 -8.40
N ASP A 29 -1.07 16.63 -7.08
CA ASP A 29 0.15 16.11 -6.48
C ASP A 29 0.06 14.59 -6.28
N TRP A 30 1.18 13.90 -6.45
CA TRP A 30 1.26 12.45 -6.33
C TRP A 30 1.76 12.03 -4.95
N TYR A 31 1.23 10.92 -4.45
CA TYR A 31 1.58 10.38 -3.15
C TYR A 31 1.65 8.85 -3.21
N PHE A 32 2.28 8.25 -2.20
CA PHE A 32 2.18 6.83 -1.96
C PHE A 32 1.87 6.46 -0.50
N LEU A 33 1.16 5.36 -0.30
CA LEU A 33 0.75 4.86 1.01
C LEU A 33 1.68 3.75 1.53
N THR A 34 2.29 3.94 2.71
CA THR A 34 3.11 2.92 3.39
C THR A 34 2.26 1.84 4.05
N ARG A 35 2.90 0.79 4.62
CA ARG A 35 2.15 -0.33 5.23
C ARG A 35 1.47 0.12 6.52
N GLU A 36 2.09 1.10 7.17
CA GLU A 36 1.63 1.70 8.40
C GLU A 36 0.54 2.77 8.18
N GLY A 37 0.04 2.91 6.94
CA GLY A 37 -0.99 3.89 6.59
C GLY A 37 -0.48 5.32 6.45
N GLN A 38 0.84 5.54 6.40
CA GLN A 38 1.41 6.86 6.21
C GLN A 38 1.39 7.25 4.72
N ASN A 39 0.92 8.46 4.44
CA ASN A 39 0.92 9.02 3.10
C ASN A 39 2.21 9.83 2.87
N ILE A 40 3.04 9.42 1.90
CA ILE A 40 4.32 10.05 1.58
C ILE A 40 4.18 10.83 0.28
N GLY A 41 4.67 12.06 0.28
CA GLY A 41 4.60 13.02 -0.82
C GLY A 41 4.61 14.46 -0.26
N PRO A 42 4.25 15.47 -1.06
CA PRO A 42 3.83 15.40 -2.47
C PRO A 42 4.99 15.14 -3.45
N PHE A 43 4.67 14.46 -4.55
CA PHE A 43 5.55 14.23 -5.69
C PHE A 43 5.00 14.92 -6.94
N PRO A 44 5.87 15.44 -7.83
CA PRO A 44 5.43 16.20 -9.00
C PRO A 44 4.76 15.34 -10.08
N ASN A 45 5.00 14.03 -10.10
CA ASN A 45 4.41 13.10 -11.05
C ASN A 45 4.37 11.68 -10.49
N LYS A 46 3.57 10.81 -11.12
CA LYS A 46 3.39 9.41 -10.72
C LYS A 46 4.72 8.65 -10.62
N LYS A 47 5.60 8.85 -11.60
CA LYS A 47 6.89 8.14 -11.68
C LYS A 47 7.79 8.47 -10.49
N ALA A 48 7.85 9.74 -10.07
CA ALA A 48 8.62 10.16 -8.91
C ALA A 48 8.12 9.50 -7.60
N ALA A 49 6.80 9.32 -7.47
CA ALA A 49 6.22 8.58 -6.34
C ALA A 49 6.55 7.07 -6.40
N GLU A 50 6.54 6.47 -7.59
CA GLU A 50 6.93 5.07 -7.82
C GLU A 50 8.41 4.82 -7.53
N ASP A 51 9.31 5.69 -8.02
CA ASP A 51 10.76 5.61 -7.79
C ASP A 51 11.08 5.72 -6.29
N SER A 52 10.43 6.65 -5.59
CA SER A 52 10.59 6.83 -4.13
C SER A 52 10.03 5.64 -3.33
N LEU A 53 8.90 5.05 -3.77
CA LEU A 53 8.38 3.83 -3.17
C LEU A 53 9.33 2.65 -3.36
N ALA A 54 9.96 2.53 -4.54
CA ALA A 54 10.93 1.47 -4.82
C ALA A 54 12.19 1.60 -3.95
N GLU A 55 12.68 2.82 -3.72
CA GLU A 55 13.79 3.10 -2.80
C GLU A 55 13.42 2.72 -1.36
N LEU A 56 12.24 3.14 -0.88
CA LEU A 56 11.76 2.78 0.44
C LEU A 56 11.66 1.26 0.64
N LEU A 57 11.13 0.55 -0.36
CA LEU A 57 11.04 -0.92 -0.33
C LEU A 57 12.41 -1.60 -0.33
N LYS A 58 13.44 -0.97 -0.90
CA LYS A 58 14.81 -1.48 -0.87
C LYS A 58 15.41 -1.34 0.53
N THR A 59 15.20 -0.20 1.20
CA THR A 59 15.64 0.02 2.58
C THR A 59 14.99 -0.98 3.53
N VAL A 60 13.66 -1.13 3.46
CA VAL A 60 12.92 -2.08 4.34
C VAL A 60 13.37 -3.53 4.16
N LYS A 61 13.85 -3.92 2.97
CA LYS A 61 14.36 -5.28 2.71
C LYS A 61 15.78 -5.53 3.23
N MET A 62 16.53 -4.50 3.60
CA MET A 62 17.89 -4.66 4.15
C MET A 62 17.89 -4.85 5.67
N ASP A 63 16.75 -4.61 6.34
CA ASP A 63 16.58 -4.76 7.79
C ASP A 63 15.93 -6.11 8.20
N GLU A 64 15.90 -7.10 7.29
CA GLU A 64 15.39 -8.47 7.54
C GLU A 64 16.51 -9.52 7.59
#